data_AF-A0A1J5IGL1-F1
#
_entry.id   AF-A0A1J5IGL1-F1
#
_cell.length_a   1.000
_cell.length_b   1.000
_cell.length_c   1.000
_cell.angle_alpha   90.00
_cell.angle_beta   90.00
_cell.angle_gamma   90.00
#
_symmetry.space_group_name_H-M   'P 1'
#
loop_
_entity.id
_entity.type
_entity.pdbx_description
1 polymer ?
#
loop_
_entity_poly.entity_id
_entity_poly.type
_entity_poly.pdbx_seq_one_letter_code
_entity_poly.pdbx_strand_id
1 'polypeptide(L)' 'MSIYEASAFWDDHDFAEFDDVQETKEIKFHLIKKKYVGLDLNIYAKIRKQARKLKTTEDVLINEWLRENINKGDATLL' A
#
# COMPACT_ATOMS: atom_id res chain seq x y z
N MET A 1 -15.71 -2.02 7.85
CA MET A 1 -15.64 -3.42 7.43
C MET A 1 -14.30 -3.63 6.74
N SER A 2 -13.42 -4.42 7.33
CA SER A 2 -12.17 -4.84 6.68
C SER A 2 -12.44 -5.96 5.67
N ILE A 3 -11.50 -6.21 4.76
CA ILE A 3 -11.62 -7.31 3.79
C ILE A 3 -11.69 -8.69 4.48
N TYR A 4 -11.06 -8.83 5.66
CA TYR A 4 -11.10 -10.06 6.44
C TYR A 4 -12.46 -10.27 7.10
N GLU A 5 -13.08 -9.19 7.61
CA GLU A 5 -14.43 -9.25 8.16
C GLU A 5 -15.47 -9.60 7.09
N ALA A 6 -15.33 -9.02 5.88
CA ALA A 6 -16.19 -9.35 4.75
C ALA A 6 -16.00 -10.81 4.28
N SER A 7 -14.75 -11.31 4.25
CA SER A 7 -14.45 -12.70 3.89
C SER A 7 -15.10 -13.69 4.85
N ALA A 8 -14.93 -13.50 6.16
CA ALA A 8 -15.49 -14.41 7.17
C ALA A 8 -17.03 -14.43 7.13
N PHE A 9 -17.67 -13.31 6.80
CA PHE A 9 -19.12 -13.25 6.63
C PHE A 9 -19.58 -14.11 5.43
N TRP A 10 -18.90 -14.01 4.29
CA TRP A 10 -19.24 -14.75 3.07
C TRP A 10 -18.79 -16.22 3.08
N ASP A 11 -17.96 -16.65 4.04
CA ASP A 11 -17.65 -18.07 4.23
C ASP A 11 -18.88 -18.86 4.69
N ASP A 12 -19.81 -18.22 5.41
CA ASP A 12 -21.00 -18.85 6.01
C ASP A 12 -22.34 -18.47 5.33
N HIS A 13 -22.35 -17.57 4.34
CA HIS A 13 -23.58 -17.07 3.70
C HIS A 13 -23.48 -17.13 2.17
N ASP A 14 -24.56 -17.53 1.49
CA ASP A 14 -24.69 -17.43 0.02
C ASP A 14 -25.33 -16.10 -0.39
N PHE A 15 -24.92 -15.55 -1.54
CA PHE A 15 -25.55 -14.38 -2.14
C PHE A 15 -27.03 -14.59 -2.45
N ALA A 16 -27.45 -15.84 -2.71
CA ALA A 16 -28.83 -16.21 -2.98
C ALA A 16 -29.76 -16.12 -1.74
N GLU A 17 -29.22 -15.96 -0.54
CA GLU A 17 -29.99 -15.80 0.70
C GLU A 17 -30.61 -14.40 0.85
N PHE A 18 -30.22 -13.46 -0.03
CA PHE A 18 -30.60 -12.05 0.06
C PHE A 18 -31.37 -11.62 -1.20
N ASP A 19 -32.67 -11.35 -1.05
CA ASP A 19 -33.57 -10.96 -2.15
C ASP A 19 -33.32 -9.53 -2.69
N ASP A 20 -32.51 -8.72 -2.00
CA ASP A 20 -32.21 -7.32 -2.33
C ASP A 20 -30.83 -7.09 -2.96
N VAL A 21 -30.07 -8.17 -3.24
CA VAL A 21 -28.76 -8.06 -3.87
C VAL A 21 -28.88 -7.66 -5.33
N GLN A 22 -28.24 -6.54 -5.68
CA GLN A 22 -28.13 -6.07 -7.06
C GLN A 22 -26.70 -6.26 -7.58
N GLU A 23 -26.59 -6.76 -8.81
CA GLU A 23 -25.31 -6.86 -9.51
C GLU A 23 -24.72 -5.46 -9.73
N THR A 24 -23.58 -5.17 -9.10
CA THR A 24 -22.86 -3.91 -9.28
C THR A 24 -21.93 -4.01 -10.49
N LYS A 25 -22.14 -3.12 -11.47
CA LYS A 25 -21.31 -3.06 -12.71
C LYS A 25 -20.16 -2.07 -12.64
N GLU A 26 -20.07 -1.26 -11.57
CA GLU A 26 -19.06 -0.22 -11.41
C GLU A 26 -18.12 -0.49 -10.23
N ILE A 27 -17.31 -1.54 -10.31
CA ILE A 27 -16.21 -1.74 -9.36
C ILE A 27 -14.94 -1.10 -9.92
N LYS A 28 -14.54 0.04 -9.35
CA LYS A 28 -13.29 0.73 -9.73
C LYS A 28 -12.14 0.32 -8.81
N PHE A 29 -11.35 -0.65 -9.24
CA PHE A 29 -10.10 -1.00 -8.56
C PHE A 29 -9.02 0.06 -8.86
N HIS A 30 -8.52 0.74 -7.84
CA HIS A 30 -7.31 1.55 -7.96
C HIS A 30 -6.08 0.65 -7.86
N LEU A 31 -5.79 -0.07 -8.96
CA LEU A 31 -4.58 -0.87 -9.09
C LEU A 31 -3.37 0.04 -9.24
N ILE A 32 -2.71 0.35 -8.13
CA ILE A 32 -1.45 1.08 -8.14
C ILE A 32 -0.35 0.12 -8.61
N LYS A 33 0.18 0.34 -9.83
CA LYS A 33 1.34 -0.41 -10.32
C LYS A 33 2.56 -0.10 -9.45
N LYS A 34 2.96 -1.06 -8.62
CA LYS A 34 4.21 -0.95 -7.85
C LYS A 34 5.40 -1.33 -8.74
N LYS A 35 6.44 -0.50 -8.72
CA LYS A 35 7.76 -0.88 -9.25
C LYS A 35 8.60 -1.40 -8.08
N TYR A 36 9.21 -2.56 -8.27
CA TYR A 36 10.12 -3.16 -7.29
C TYR A 36 11.56 -2.79 -7.65
N VAL A 37 12.27 -2.25 -6.66
CA VAL A 37 13.69 -1.91 -6.78
C VAL A 37 14.46 -2.77 -5.79
N GLY A 38 15.58 -3.35 -6.26
CA GLY A 38 16.48 -4.10 -5.38
C GLY A 38 17.14 -3.17 -4.38
N LEU A 39 17.11 -3.54 -3.10
CA LEU A 39 17.83 -2.86 -2.02
C LEU A 39 18.73 -3.87 -1.33
N ASP A 40 19.94 -3.43 -0.97
CA ASP A 40 20.83 -4.22 -0.13
C ASP A 40 20.16 -4.54 1.22
N LEU A 41 20.35 -5.77 1.69
CA LEU A 41 19.69 -6.27 2.91
C LEU A 41 20.08 -5.48 4.16
N ASN A 42 21.34 -5.04 4.25
CA ASN A 42 21.80 -4.27 5.39
C ASN A 42 21.21 -2.86 5.38
N ILE A 43 21.05 -2.27 4.19
CA ILE A 43 20.36 -0.98 4.02
C ILE A 43 18.89 -1.13 4.42
N TYR A 44 18.20 -2.14 3.91
CA TYR A 44 16.79 -2.38 4.25
C TYR A 44 16.57 -2.61 5.75
N ALA A 45 17.47 -3.34 6.42
CA ALA A 45 17.41 -3.56 7.87
C ALA A 45 17.49 -2.24 8.67
N LYS A 46 18.27 -1.26 8.19
CA LYS A 46 18.34 0.08 8.81
C LYS A 46 17.05 0.86 8.57
N ILE A 47 16.52 0.84 7.35
CA ILE A 47 15.25 1.50 6.99
C ILE A 47 14.12 0.97 7.87
N ARG A 48 14.01 -0.36 8.02
CA ARG A 48 13.00 -1.01 8.87
C ARG A 48 13.04 -0.55 10.32
N LYS A 49 14.24 -0.41 10.90
CA LYS A 49 14.40 0.13 12.27
C LYS A 49 13.90 1.56 12.39
N GLN A 50 14.17 2.39 11.39
CA GLN A 50 13.74 3.79 11.38
C GLN A 50 12.22 3.92 11.18
N ALA A 51 11.64 3.17 10.23
CA ALA A 51 10.20 3.16 9.98
C ALA A 51 9.40 2.81 11.25
N ARG A 52 9.86 1.80 12.01
CA ARG A 52 9.27 1.45 13.32
C ARG A 52 9.35 2.58 14.33
N LYS A 53 10.51 3.25 14.44
CA LYS A 53 10.69 4.38 15.36
C LYS A 53 9.77 5.56 15.01
N LEU A 54 9.56 5.79 13.71
CA LEU A 54 8.71 6.84 13.16
C LEU A 54 7.23 6.46 13.07
N LYS A 55 6.85 5.23 13.47
CA LYS A 55 5.49 4.68 13.36
C LYS A 55 4.91 4.82 11.94
N THR A 56 5.75 4.59 10.92
CA THR A 56 5.37 4.59 9.50
C THR A 56 5.83 3.28 8.84
N THR A 57 5.48 3.08 7.57
CA THR A 57 5.92 1.91 6.78
C THR A 57 7.26 2.16 6.09
N GLU A 58 7.98 1.08 5.80
CA GLU A 58 9.23 1.14 5.03
C GLU A 58 9.01 1.80 3.66
N ASP A 59 7.91 1.46 2.97
CA ASP A 59 7.51 2.03 1.68
C ASP A 59 7.33 3.55 1.77
N VAL A 60 6.65 4.06 2.79
CA VAL A 60 6.41 5.51 2.97
C VAL A 60 7.74 6.22 3.21
N LEU A 61 8.54 5.71 4.15
CA LEU A 61 9.83 6.30 4.51
C LEU A 61 10.80 6.36 3.32
N ILE A 62 10.87 5.29 2.51
CA ILE A 62 11.70 5.24 1.31
C ILE A 62 11.23 6.27 0.29
N ASN A 63 9.92 6.36 0.04
CA ASN A 63 9.38 7.29 -0.94
C ASN A 63 9.57 8.76 -0.56
N GLU A 64 9.39 9.10 0.72
CA GLU A 64 9.64 10.46 1.22
C GLU A 64 11.11 10.83 1.07
N TRP A 65 12.03 9.95 1.50
CA TRP A 65 13.45 10.18 1.36
C TRP A 65 13.87 10.34 -0.11
N LEU A 66 13.37 9.50 -1.03
CA LEU A 66 13.66 9.62 -2.45
C LEU A 66 13.18 10.97 -3.02
N ARG A 67 11.96 11.40 -2.67
CA ARG A 67 11.42 12.69 -3.11
C ARG A 67 12.29 13.85 -2.65
N GLU A 68 12.73 13.85 -1.39
CA GLU A 68 13.61 14.89 -0.86
C GLU A 68 14.95 14.97 -1.59
N ASN A 69 15.56 13.81 -1.88
CA ASN A 69 16.88 13.78 -2.53
C ASN A 69 16.81 14.16 -4.00
N ILE A 70 15.76 13.74 -4.71
CA ILE A 70 15.54 14.14 -6.11
C ILE A 70 15.34 15.66 -6.20
N ASN A 71 14.49 16.23 -5.34
CA ASN A 71 14.22 17.67 -5.35
C ASN A 71 15.47 18.52 -5.00
N LYS A 72 16.36 18.01 -4.14
CA LYS A 72 17.65 18.66 -3.86
C LYS A 72 18.61 18.62 -5.06
N GLY A 73 18.61 17.51 -5.80
CA GLY A 73 19.38 17.37 -7.04
C GLY A 73 18.96 18.39 -8.11
N ASP A 74 17.65 18.61 -8.27
CA ASP A 74 17.11 19.58 -9.22
C ASP A 74 17.45 21.04 -8.85
N ALA A 75 17.51 21.36 -7.55
CA ALA A 75 17.88 22.69 -7.07
C ALA A 75 19.37 23.04 -7.25
N THR A 76 20.22 22.08 -7.62
CA THR A 76 21.66 22.31 -7.85
C THR A 76 21.98 22.52 -9.34
N LEU A 77 20.97 22.47 -10.22
CA LEU A 77 21.09 22.62 -11.67
C LEU A 77 20.45 23.91 -12.22
N LEU A 78 20.05 24.84 -11.34
CA LEU A 78 19.54 26.19 -11.64
C LEU A 78 20.46 27.24 -11.02
#